data_AF-A0AAV5FJU1-F1
#
_entry.id   AF-A0AAV5FJU1-F1
#
_cell.length_a   1.000
_cell.length_b   1.000
_cell.length_c   1.000
_cell.angle_alpha   90.00
_cell.angle_beta   90.00
_cell.angle_gamma   90.00
#
_symmetry.space_group_name_H-M   'P 1'
#
loop_
_entity.id
_entity.type
_entity.pdbx_description
1 polymer ?
#
loop_
_entity_poly.entity_id
_entity_poly.type
_entity_poly.pdbx_seq_one_letter_code
_entity_poly.pdbx_strand_id
1 'polypeptide(L)'
;MANYLLVYLDPAVWIWLTSLPKESITSWGDLNKKFIESFQATCNRLGNQIDLTRIKQKTNESLRDYIKRFCTKKTEIPNVPDQ
;
A
#
# COMPACT_ATOMS: atom_id res chain seq x y z
N MET A 1 15.09 -16.25 -15.00
CA MET A 1 14.06 -16.17 -13.93
C MET A 1 13.48 -14.75 -13.86
N ALA A 2 12.78 -14.29 -14.91
CA ALA A 2 12.14 -12.96 -14.94
C ALA A 2 10.64 -13.04 -15.32
N ASN A 3 10.07 -14.25 -15.35
CA ASN A 3 8.72 -14.48 -15.90
C ASN A 3 7.62 -14.51 -14.85
N TYR A 4 7.94 -14.52 -13.55
CA TYR A 4 6.90 -14.56 -12.50
C TYR A 4 6.29 -13.19 -12.20
N LEU A 5 7.07 -12.11 -12.34
CA LEU A 5 6.56 -10.75 -12.17
C LEU A 5 5.48 -10.45 -13.22
N LEU A 6 5.74 -10.75 -14.48
CA LEU A 6 4.85 -10.42 -15.60
C LEU A 6 3.51 -11.20 -15.56
N VAL A 7 3.47 -12.39 -14.98
CA VAL A 7 2.25 -13.22 -14.90
C VAL A 7 1.32 -12.77 -13.77
N TYR A 8 1.84 -12.11 -12.73
CA TYR A 8 1.07 -11.65 -11.58
C TYR A 8 0.77 -10.15 -11.59
N LEU A 9 1.25 -9.41 -12.59
CA LEU A 9 0.94 -8.00 -12.72
C LEU A 9 -0.50 -7.83 -13.19
N ASP A 10 -1.27 -7.07 -12.41
CA ASP A 10 -2.58 -6.59 -12.79
C ASP A 10 -2.52 -5.96 -14.19
N PRO A 11 -3.51 -6.18 -15.08
CA PRO A 11 -3.54 -5.61 -16.42
C PRO A 11 -3.26 -4.10 -16.46
N ALA A 12 -3.66 -3.35 -15.42
CA ALA A 12 -3.37 -1.94 -15.29
C ALA A 12 -1.87 -1.63 -15.17
N VAL A 13 -1.11 -2.48 -14.45
CA VAL A 13 0.34 -2.32 -14.31
C VAL A 13 1.07 -2.66 -15.59
N TRP A 14 0.59 -3.67 -16.34
CA TRP A 14 1.14 -3.99 -17.65
C TRP A 14 0.97 -2.84 -18.64
N ILE A 15 -0.25 -2.30 -18.74
CA ILE A 15 -0.56 -1.18 -19.64
C ILE A 15 0.32 0.03 -19.29
N TRP A 16 0.40 0.37 -17.99
CA TRP A 16 1.27 1.44 -17.51
C TRP A 16 2.73 1.22 -17.92
N LEU A 17 3.29 0.03 -17.66
CA LEU A 17 4.69 -0.27 -17.96
C LEU A 17 4.99 -0.12 -19.46
N THR A 18 4.06 -0.56 -20.33
CA THR A 18 4.22 -0.45 -21.79
C THR A 18 3.99 0.96 -22.33
N SER A 19 3.33 1.84 -21.57
CA SER A 19 3.10 3.25 -21.93
C SER A 19 4.29 4.18 -21.63
N LEU A 20 5.30 3.68 -20.90
CA LEU A 20 6.47 4.47 -20.54
C LEU A 20 7.37 4.73 -21.77
N PRO A 21 8.00 5.92 -21.86
CA PRO A 21 8.95 6.21 -22.93
C PRO A 21 10.13 5.24 -22.93
N LYS A 22 10.70 4.95 -24.11
CA LYS A 22 11.96 4.20 -24.23
C LYS A 22 13.08 4.88 -23.42
N GLU A 23 13.95 4.08 -22.82
CA GLU A 23 15.06 4.53 -21.95
C GLU A 23 14.63 5.27 -20.69
N SER A 24 13.34 5.29 -20.33
CA SER A 24 12.87 5.97 -19.11
C SER A 24 13.18 5.21 -17.81
N ILE A 25 13.56 3.94 -17.91
CA ILE A 25 13.97 3.08 -16.79
C ILE A 25 15.36 2.55 -17.12
N THR A 26 16.37 3.07 -16.45
CA THR A 26 17.77 2.64 -16.64
C THR A 26 18.30 1.80 -15.48
N SER A 27 17.56 1.81 -14.36
CA SER A 27 17.89 1.08 -13.15
C SER A 27 16.64 0.57 -12.44
N TRP A 28 16.81 -0.40 -11.53
CA TRP A 28 15.75 -0.83 -10.62
C TRP A 28 15.21 0.32 -9.77
N GLY A 29 16.07 1.28 -9.41
CA GLY A 29 15.67 2.49 -8.67
C GLY A 29 14.70 3.36 -9.46
N ASP A 30 14.93 3.54 -10.77
CA ASP A 30 14.04 4.31 -11.64
C ASP A 30 12.67 3.65 -11.80
N LEU A 31 12.66 2.32 -11.96
CA LEU A 31 11.42 1.54 -12.03
C LEU A 31 10.62 1.69 -10.74
N ASN A 32 11.26 1.48 -9.58
CA ASN A 32 10.61 1.58 -8.28
C ASN A 32 10.03 2.98 -8.04
N LYS A 33 10.81 4.02 -8.35
CA LYS A 33 10.36 5.41 -8.22
C LYS A 33 9.13 5.70 -9.08
N LYS A 34 9.18 5.34 -10.37
CA LYS A 34 8.06 5.57 -11.29
C LYS A 34 6.83 4.75 -10.91
N PHE A 35 7.03 3.52 -10.46
CA PHE A 35 5.95 2.65 -9.99
C PHE A 35 5.26 3.27 -8.76
N ILE A 36 6.02 3.72 -7.77
CA ILE A 36 5.49 4.45 -6.62
C ILE A 36 4.78 5.72 -7.10
N GLU A 37 5.39 6.60 -7.89
CA GLU A 37 4.74 7.83 -8.37
C GLU A 37 3.40 7.57 -9.09
N SER A 38 3.31 6.49 -9.86
CA SER A 38 2.14 6.18 -10.68
C SER A 38 1.02 5.50 -9.91
N PHE A 39 1.36 4.69 -8.91
CA PHE A 39 0.40 3.91 -8.13
C PHE A 39 0.25 4.37 -6.68
N GLN A 40 1.05 5.31 -6.18
CA GLN A 40 0.99 5.82 -4.80
C GLN A 40 -0.33 6.54 -4.51
N ALA A 41 -0.92 7.23 -5.49
CA ALA A 41 -2.24 7.82 -5.34
C ALA A 41 -3.35 6.76 -5.24
N THR A 42 -3.16 5.61 -5.90
CA THR A 42 -4.07 4.46 -5.88
C THR A 42 -3.86 3.60 -4.62
N CYS A 43 -2.61 3.52 -4.14
CA CYS A 43 -2.23 3.04 -2.83
C CYS A 43 -2.55 4.13 -1.80
N ASN A 44 -3.84 4.45 -1.67
CA ASN A 44 -4.38 5.17 -0.53
C ASN A 44 -3.76 4.55 0.71
N ARG A 45 -2.81 5.28 1.31
CA ARG A 45 -1.88 4.85 2.36
C ARG A 45 -2.52 3.75 3.19
N LEU A 46 -2.19 2.49 2.86
CA LEU A 46 -2.67 1.34 3.61
C LEU A 46 -2.31 1.66 5.05
N GLY A 47 -3.33 1.74 5.92
CA GLY A 47 -3.13 2.21 7.28
C GLY A 47 -1.92 1.50 7.85
N ASN A 48 -0.95 2.23 8.38
CA ASN A 48 0.25 1.59 8.91
C ASN A 48 0.14 1.51 10.44
N GLN A 49 1.08 0.81 11.09
CA GLN A 49 1.08 0.68 12.55
C GLN A 49 1.01 2.04 13.26
N ILE A 50 1.57 3.09 12.65
CA ILE A 50 1.53 4.47 13.17
C ILE A 50 0.09 4.99 13.20
N ASP A 51 -0.75 4.64 12.23
CA ASP A 51 -2.16 5.06 12.20
C ASP A 51 -2.98 4.42 13.35
N LEU A 52 -2.60 3.23 13.83
CA LEU A 52 -3.19 2.63 15.04
C LEU A 52 -2.85 3.42 16.31
N THR A 53 -1.64 3.97 16.40
CA THR A 53 -1.22 4.77 17.58
C THR A 53 -2.03 6.06 17.74
N ARG A 54 -2.68 6.51 16.66
CA ARG A 54 -3.53 7.70 16.64
C ARG A 54 -4.96 7.40 17.10
N ILE A 55 -5.36 6.14 17.20
CA ILE A 55 -6.69 5.74 17.67
C ILE A 55 -6.70 5.78 19.20
N LYS A 56 -7.19 6.89 19.76
CA LYS A 56 -7.42 7.04 21.21
C LYS A 56 -8.90 6.85 21.55
N GLN A 57 -9.18 6.45 22.79
CA GLN A 57 -10.54 6.41 23.32
C GLN A 57 -11.11 7.83 23.39
N LYS A 58 -12.33 8.02 22.88
CA LYS A 58 -13.03 9.32 22.95
C LYS A 58 -13.65 9.50 24.34
N THR A 59 -13.85 10.75 24.76
CA THR A 59 -14.39 11.11 26.09
C THR A 59 -15.79 10.53 26.39
N ASN A 60 -16.62 10.31 25.37
CA ASN A 60 -17.97 9.73 25.51
C ASN A 60 -18.09 8.33 24.92
N GLU A 61 -16.97 7.62 24.72
CA GLU A 61 -16.95 6.29 24.13
C GLU A 61 -16.73 5.22 25.20
N SER A 62 -17.59 4.18 25.17
CA SER A 62 -17.40 3.03 26.04
C SER A 62 -16.11 2.28 25.68
N LEU A 63 -15.48 1.63 26.66
CA LEU A 63 -14.27 0.85 26.42
C LEU A 63 -14.50 -0.26 25.37
N ARG A 64 -15.70 -0.87 25.39
CA ARG A 64 -16.09 -1.92 24.44
C ARG A 64 -16.15 -1.38 23.01
N ASP A 65 -16.72 -0.20 22.81
CA ASP A 65 -16.84 0.42 21.49
C ASP A 65 -15.47 0.86 20.97
N TYR A 66 -14.61 1.36 21.85
CA TYR A 66 -13.22 1.67 21.54
C TYR A 66 -12.45 0.43 21.04
N ILE A 67 -12.49 -0.67 21.81
CA ILE A 67 -11.82 -1.93 21.43
C ILE A 67 -12.33 -2.43 20.09
N LYS A 68 -13.65 -2.39 19.87
CA LYS A 68 -14.26 -2.80 18.61
C LYS A 68 -13.71 -1.97 17.44
N ARG A 69 -13.69 -0.64 17.56
CA ARG A 69 -13.16 0.26 16.51
C ARG A 69 -11.67 0.06 16.26
N PHE A 70 -10.89 -0.10 17.32
CA PHE A 70 -9.46 -0.35 17.23
C PHE A 70 -9.18 -1.66 16.48
N CYS A 71 -9.88 -2.74 16.83
CA CYS A 71 -9.75 -4.03 16.15
C CYS A 71 -10.18 -3.95 14.68
N THR A 72 -11.30 -3.29 14.36
CA THR A 72 -11.73 -3.08 12.97
C THR A 72 -10.66 -2.36 12.16
N LYS A 73 -10.10 -1.27 12.69
CA LYS A 73 -9.02 -0.53 12.03
C LYS A 73 -7.75 -1.34 11.87
N LYS A 74 -7.41 -2.21 12.83
CA LYS A 74 -6.28 -3.14 12.72
C LYS A 74 -6.48 -4.17 11.61
N THR A 75 -7.70 -4.65 11.38
CA THR A 75 -7.98 -5.62 10.31
C THR A 75 -7.93 -4.99 8.91
N GLU A 76 -8.11 -3.67 8.79
CA GLU A 76 -7.95 -2.92 7.53
C GLU A 76 -6.47 -2.72 7.14
N ILE A 77 -5.54 -2.97 8.07
CA ILE A 77 -4.10 -2.87 7.81
C ILE A 77 -3.61 -4.20 7.24
N PRO A 78 -3.06 -4.22 6.02
CA PRO A 78 -2.46 -5.43 5.50
C PRO A 78 -1.35 -5.88 6.44
N ASN A 79 -1.33 -7.16 6.77
CA ASN A 79 -0.32 -7.76 7.61
C ASN A 79 1.00 -7.83 6.82
N VAL A 80 1.73 -6.71 6.76
CA VAL A 80 3.07 -6.67 6.20
C VAL A 80 4.00 -7.20 7.29
N PRO A 81 4.75 -8.29 7.05
CA PRO A 81 5.73 -8.78 8.00
C PRO A 81 6.71 -7.65 8.35
N ASP A 82 6.99 -7.44 9.63
CA ASP A 82 8.06 -6.55 10.06
C ASP A 82 9.38 -7.06 9.44
N GLN A 83 10.01 -6.23 8.62
CA GLN A 83 11.30 -6.50 7.96
C GLN A 83 12.46 -6.26 8.92
#